data_AF-A0AAU9LJR2-F1
#
_entry.id   AF-A0AAU9LJR2-F1
#
_cell.length_a   1.000
_cell.length_b   1.000
_cell.length_c   1.000
_cell.angle_alpha   90.00
_cell.angle_beta   90.00
_cell.angle_gamma   90.00
#
_symmetry.space_group_name_H-M   'P 1'
#
loop_
_entity.id
_entity.type
_entity.pdbx_description
1 polymer ?
#
loop_
_entity_poly.entity_id
_entity_poly.type
_entity_poly.pdbx_seq_one_letter_code
_entity_poly.pdbx_strand_id
1 'polypeptide(L)'
;MIDPSSQMLSMVKGIGSWSVHMFMIFSLHRPDVLPVSDLGVRKGVQLLFSLEELPRPSQMEQLCVKWQPYRSVGAWYMWRFVEGKGGQPAGAAMVGLAGDNFPAQQQSEQAQQQQQQHQLQLLEPITNIGNLGACIWGQ
;
A
#
# COMPACT_ATOMS: atom_id res chain seq x y z
N MET A 1 0.43 18.06 -26.01
CA MET A 1 1.34 17.57 -27.07
C MET A 1 1.68 16.13 -26.73
N ILE A 2 1.22 15.18 -27.53
CA ILE A 2 1.48 13.75 -27.33
C ILE A 2 2.94 13.51 -27.77
N ASP A 3 3.75 12.95 -26.88
CA ASP A 3 5.18 12.70 -27.14
C ASP A 3 5.35 11.55 -28.16
N PRO A 4 6.26 11.66 -29.14
CA PRO A 4 6.46 10.61 -30.15
C PRO A 4 6.85 9.26 -29.54
N SER A 5 7.51 9.24 -28.38
CA SER A 5 7.86 8.00 -27.67
C SER A 5 6.62 7.28 -27.13
N SER A 6 5.56 8.01 -26.76
CA SER A 6 4.33 7.39 -26.26
C SER A 6 3.61 6.61 -27.37
N GLN A 7 3.68 7.10 -28.61
CA GLN A 7 3.07 6.44 -29.77
C GLN A 7 3.76 5.12 -30.08
N MET A 8 5.10 5.09 -30.06
CA MET A 8 5.87 3.86 -30.28
C MET A 8 5.54 2.76 -29.25
N LEU A 9 5.43 3.12 -27.97
CA LEU A 9 5.10 2.16 -26.91
C LEU A 9 3.67 1.63 -27.00
N SER A 10 2.73 2.45 -27.51
CA SER A 10 1.33 2.04 -27.71
C SER A 10 1.12 1.04 -28.86
N MET A 11 2.13 0.82 -29.72
CA MET A 11 2.05 -0.15 -30.83
C MET A 11 2.15 -1.61 -30.36
N VAL A 12 2.61 -1.85 -29.13
CA VAL A 12 2.71 -3.19 -28.56
C VAL A 12 1.33 -3.66 -28.09
N LYS A 13 0.85 -4.78 -28.64
CA LYS A 13 -0.43 -5.39 -28.24
C LYS A 13 -0.44 -5.67 -26.73
N GLY A 14 -1.45 -5.14 -26.05
CA GLY A 14 -1.63 -5.31 -24.60
C GLY A 14 -1.19 -4.11 -23.75
N ILE A 15 -0.53 -3.10 -24.33
CA ILE A 15 -0.14 -1.89 -23.60
C ILE A 15 -1.15 -0.76 -23.86
N GLY A 16 -1.89 -0.37 -22.82
CA GLY A 16 -2.82 0.76 -22.86
C GLY A 16 -2.13 2.11 -22.62
N SER A 17 -2.81 3.22 -22.96
CA SER A 17 -2.28 4.58 -22.77
C SER A 17 -1.92 4.90 -21.31
N TRP A 18 -2.69 4.38 -20.36
CA TRP A 18 -2.37 4.50 -18.93
C TRP A 18 -1.02 3.86 -18.59
N SER A 19 -0.79 2.62 -19.02
CA SER A 19 0.46 1.89 -18.79
C SER A 19 1.65 2.58 -19.43
N VAL A 20 1.48 3.14 -20.63
CA VAL A 20 2.53 3.95 -21.29
C VAL A 20 2.90 5.16 -20.42
N HIS A 21 1.91 5.91 -19.94
CA HIS A 21 2.18 7.07 -19.09
C HIS A 21 2.87 6.68 -17.76
N MET A 22 2.44 5.58 -17.13
CA MET A 22 3.09 5.08 -15.91
C MET A 22 4.56 4.70 -16.19
N PHE A 23 4.83 4.00 -17.28
CA PHE A 23 6.19 3.64 -17.69
C PHE A 23 7.06 4.87 -17.96
N MET A 24 6.53 5.88 -18.64
CA MET A 24 7.28 7.10 -18.94
C MET A 24 7.65 7.88 -17.67
N ILE A 25 6.76 7.91 -16.67
CA ILE A 25 6.98 8.61 -15.39
C ILE A 25 8.01 7.86 -14.54
N PHE A 26 7.81 6.56 -14.31
CA PHE A 26 8.60 5.81 -13.32
C PHE A 26 9.85 5.14 -13.87
N SER A 27 9.83 4.69 -15.13
CA SER A 27 10.99 3.99 -15.72
C SER A 27 11.87 4.93 -16.53
N LEU A 28 11.25 5.83 -17.32
CA LEU A 28 11.97 6.78 -18.17
C LEU A 28 12.20 8.15 -17.52
N HIS A 29 11.67 8.37 -16.31
CA HIS A 29 11.83 9.60 -15.53
C HIS A 29 11.51 10.87 -16.34
N ARG A 30 10.51 10.80 -17.22
CA ARG A 30 10.11 11.95 -18.03
C ARG A 30 9.36 12.96 -17.16
N PRO A 31 9.80 14.23 -17.10
CA PRO A 31 9.18 15.23 -16.21
C PRO A 31 7.84 15.78 -16.74
N ASP A 32 7.58 15.68 -18.05
CA ASP A 32 6.46 16.34 -18.71
C ASP A 32 5.33 15.39 -19.19
N VAL A 33 4.96 14.42 -18.36
CA VAL A 33 3.90 13.44 -18.67
C VAL A 33 2.69 13.67 -17.77
N LEU A 34 1.51 13.85 -18.38
CA LEU A 34 0.23 13.97 -17.69
C LEU A 34 -0.61 12.70 -17.91
N PRO A 35 -0.82 11.87 -16.88
CA PRO A 35 -1.59 10.63 -17.02
C PRO A 35 -3.11 10.93 -17.00
N VAL A 36 -3.64 11.45 -18.11
CA VAL A 36 -5.05 11.86 -18.24
C VAL A 36 -6.08 10.74 -18.08
N SER A 37 -5.64 9.48 -18.18
CA SER A 37 -6.47 8.29 -17.98
C SER A 37 -6.42 7.76 -16.54
N ASP A 38 -5.55 8.30 -15.69
CA ASP A 38 -5.41 7.86 -14.30
C ASP A 38 -6.53 8.41 -13.43
N LEU A 39 -7.25 7.52 -12.75
CA LEU A 39 -8.39 7.93 -11.91
C LEU A 39 -7.94 8.70 -10.66
N GLY A 40 -6.81 8.32 -10.07
CA GLY A 40 -6.24 9.01 -8.91
C GLY A 40 -5.88 10.46 -9.24
N VAL A 41 -5.15 10.68 -10.34
CA VAL A 41 -4.78 12.02 -10.78
C VAL A 41 -6.02 12.84 -11.16
N ARG A 42 -6.99 12.27 -11.90
CA ARG A 42 -8.24 12.98 -12.24
C ARG A 42 -9.04 13.38 -11.01
N LYS A 43 -9.14 12.50 -10.00
CA LYS A 43 -9.77 12.82 -8.71
C LYS A 43 -9.01 13.91 -7.95
N GLY A 44 -7.68 13.85 -7.94
CA GLY A 44 -6.86 14.90 -7.33
C GLY A 44 -7.09 16.26 -7.99
N VAL A 45 -7.14 16.30 -9.33
CA VAL A 45 -7.47 17.52 -10.08
C VAL A 45 -8.89 17.98 -9.79
N GLN A 46 -9.86 17.08 -9.75
CA GLN A 46 -11.24 17.41 -9.36
C GLN A 46 -11.28 18.11 -8.00
N LEU A 47 -10.60 17.55 -7.00
CA LEU A 47 -10.54 18.11 -5.66
C LEU A 47 -9.77 19.43 -5.61
N LEU A 48 -8.68 19.57 -6.37
CA LEU A 48 -7.83 20.77 -6.38
C LEU A 48 -8.57 21.97 -6.97
N PHE A 49 -9.35 21.75 -8.03
CA PHE A 49 -10.11 22.79 -8.72
C PHE A 49 -11.58 22.88 -8.25
N SER A 50 -11.94 22.15 -7.19
CA SER A 50 -13.31 22.11 -6.63
C SER A 50 -14.38 21.83 -7.69
N LEU A 51 -14.12 20.89 -8.60
CA LEU A 51 -15.03 20.52 -9.67
C LEU A 51 -16.09 19.54 -9.17
N GLU A 52 -17.33 19.74 -9.59
CA GLU A 52 -18.46 18.86 -9.24
C GLU A 52 -18.31 17.47 -9.89
N GLU A 53 -17.85 17.43 -11.14
CA GLU A 53 -17.65 16.19 -11.90
C GLU A 53 -16.17 15.87 -12.13
N LEU A 54 -15.90 14.59 -12.42
CA LEU A 54 -14.57 14.11 -12.77
C LEU A 54 -14.12 14.73 -14.12
N PRO A 55 -13.02 15.50 -14.17
CA PRO A 55 -12.61 16.23 -15.37
C PRO A 55 -12.33 15.28 -16.54
N ARG A 56 -12.83 15.63 -17.74
CA ARG A 56 -12.56 14.88 -18.99
C ARG A 56 -11.10 15.01 -19.41
N PRO A 57 -10.55 14.09 -20.21
CA PRO A 57 -9.16 14.16 -20.67
C PRO A 57 -8.79 15.50 -21.35
N SER A 58 -9.69 16.07 -22.15
CA SER A 58 -9.47 17.39 -22.77
C SER A 58 -9.40 18.53 -21.75
N GLN A 59 -10.24 18.48 -20.72
CA GLN A 59 -10.23 19.46 -19.63
C GLN A 59 -8.97 19.33 -18.78
N MET A 60 -8.50 18.09 -18.54
CA MET A 60 -7.24 17.84 -17.85
C MET A 60 -6.06 18.54 -18.54
N GLU A 61 -5.98 18.48 -19.87
CA GLU A 61 -4.92 19.14 -20.63
C GLU A 61 -4.94 20.67 -20.48
N GLN A 62 -6.13 21.28 -20.44
CA GLN A 62 -6.29 22.72 -20.26
C GLN A 62 -5.96 23.15 -18.82
N LEU A 63 -6.48 22.44 -17.83
CA LEU A 63 -6.28 22.76 -16.41
C LEU A 63 -4.81 22.61 -16.00
N CYS A 64 -4.14 21.57 -16.50
CA CYS A 64 -2.76 21.24 -16.13
C CYS A 64 -1.72 21.89 -17.05
N VAL A 65 -2.11 22.81 -17.95
CA VAL A 65 -1.17 23.47 -18.87
C VAL A 65 -0.08 24.22 -18.10
N LYS A 66 -0.44 24.82 -16.96
CA LYS A 66 0.46 25.58 -16.08
C LYS A 66 1.50 24.70 -15.37
N TRP A 67 1.33 23.38 -15.39
CA TRP A 67 2.28 22.46 -14.77
C TRP A 67 3.44 22.10 -15.69
N GLN A 68 3.41 22.54 -16.96
CA GLN A 68 4.56 22.38 -17.84
C GLN A 68 5.77 23.18 -17.32
N PRO A 69 7.00 22.65 -17.42
CA PRO A 69 7.38 21.37 -18.04
C PRO A 69 7.42 20.17 -17.07
N TYR A 70 6.80 20.28 -15.89
CA TYR A 70 6.88 19.32 -14.78
C TYR A 70 5.52 18.67 -14.46
N ARG A 71 4.76 18.29 -15.49
CA ARG A 71 3.43 17.68 -15.32
C ARG A 71 3.45 16.38 -14.52
N SER A 72 4.54 15.62 -14.57
CA SER A 72 4.69 14.39 -13.79
C SER A 72 4.83 14.64 -12.29
N VAL A 73 5.45 15.77 -11.91
CA VAL A 73 5.49 16.22 -10.52
C VAL A 73 4.09 16.61 -10.06
N GLY A 74 3.35 17.35 -10.88
CA GLY A 74 1.95 17.70 -10.59
C GLY A 74 1.08 16.45 -10.37
N ALA A 75 1.21 15.45 -11.23
CA ALA A 75 0.53 14.16 -11.09
C ALA A 75 0.88 13.45 -9.76
N TRP A 76 2.16 13.46 -9.38
CA TRP A 76 2.61 12.88 -8.11
C TRP A 76 1.93 13.53 -6.89
N TYR A 77 1.84 14.87 -6.88
CA TYR A 77 1.11 15.58 -5.83
C TYR A 77 -0.38 15.24 -5.81
N MET A 78 -1.00 14.99 -6.96
CA MET A 78 -2.42 14.63 -7.02
C MET A 78 -2.70 13.29 -6.37
N TRP A 79 -1.81 12.29 -6.54
CA TRP A 79 -1.93 11.02 -5.82
C TRP A 79 -1.87 11.22 -4.31
N ARG A 80 -0.88 11.98 -3.83
CA ARG A 80 -0.72 12.30 -2.40
C ARG A 80 -1.89 13.09 -1.85
N PHE A 81 -2.45 13.99 -2.65
CA PHE A 81 -3.59 14.81 -2.27
C PHE A 81 -4.85 13.96 -2.06
N VAL A 82 -5.08 12.97 -2.93
CA VAL A 82 -6.21 12.03 -2.79
C VAL A 82 -6.02 11.11 -1.57
N GLU A 83 -4.81 10.59 -1.36
CA GLU A 83 -4.47 9.78 -0.19
C GLU A 83 -4.74 10.55 1.12
N GLY A 84 -4.28 11.80 1.21
CA GLY A 84 -4.48 12.65 2.40
C GLY A 84 -5.94 13.04 2.67
N LYS A 85 -6.82 12.96 1.67
CA LYS A 85 -8.27 13.24 1.79
C LYS A 85 -9.11 11.99 2.11
N GLY A 86 -8.49 10.82 2.29
CA GLY A 86 -9.19 9.57 2.62
C GLY A 86 -9.74 8.82 1.41
N GLY A 87 -9.29 9.17 0.19
CA GLY A 87 -9.61 8.38 -1.00
C GLY A 87 -8.72 7.15 -1.07
N GLN A 88 -9.29 5.97 -0.82
CA GLN A 88 -8.64 4.69 -1.13
C GLN A 88 -8.07 4.73 -2.57
N PRO A 89 -6.78 4.44 -2.78
CA PRO A 89 -6.14 4.64 -4.08
C PRO A 89 -6.65 3.60 -5.09
N ALA A 90 -7.43 4.06 -6.06
CA ALA A 90 -7.76 3.28 -7.24
C ALA A 90 -6.65 3.43 -8.28
N GLY A 91 -5.71 2.48 -8.31
CA GLY A 91 -5.01 2.09 -9.55
C GLY A 91 -3.50 2.27 -9.63
N ALA A 92 -2.83 3.01 -8.75
CA ALA A 92 -1.36 2.99 -8.69
C ALA A 92 -0.95 1.95 -7.64
N ALA A 93 -0.35 0.86 -8.12
CA ALA A 93 0.14 -0.22 -7.30
C ALA A 93 0.84 0.28 -6.03
N MET A 94 0.24 -0.04 -4.89
CA MET A 94 0.96 -0.33 -3.66
C MET A 94 1.87 -1.55 -3.91
N VAL A 95 2.93 -1.36 -4.72
CA VAL A 95 4.17 -2.10 -4.55
C VAL A 95 4.83 -1.44 -3.35
N GLY A 96 4.51 -1.99 -2.17
CA GLY A 96 5.02 -1.56 -0.88
C GLY A 96 3.98 -0.83 -0.03
N LEU A 97 3.77 -1.36 1.18
CA LEU A 97 3.10 -0.76 2.35
C LEU A 97 1.61 -1.10 2.56
N ALA A 98 1.29 -2.39 2.68
CA ALA A 98 0.41 -2.91 3.72
C ALA A 98 0.81 -4.37 3.90
N GLY A 99 1.32 -4.81 5.04
CA GLY A 99 0.44 -4.93 6.19
C GLY A 99 -0.65 -5.99 5.95
N ASP A 100 -0.42 -6.96 5.05
CA ASP A 100 -1.12 -8.24 5.13
C ASP A 100 -0.88 -8.77 6.53
N ASN A 101 -1.97 -8.86 7.28
CA ASN A 101 -2.07 -9.57 8.53
C ASN A 101 -1.84 -11.06 8.24
N PHE A 102 -0.59 -11.41 7.98
CA PHE A 102 -0.10 -12.77 8.09
C PHE A 102 -0.25 -13.17 9.56
N PRO A 103 -0.84 -14.33 9.88
CA PRO A 103 -0.87 -14.83 11.24
C PRO A 103 0.53 -15.34 11.62
N ALA A 104 1.52 -14.45 11.66
CA ALA A 104 2.90 -14.76 12.01
C ALA A 104 3.21 -14.41 13.49
N GLN A 105 2.36 -13.61 14.14
CA GLN A 105 2.54 -13.24 15.56
C GLN A 105 1.94 -14.25 16.55
N GLN A 106 0.99 -15.09 16.14
CA GLN A 106 0.41 -16.09 17.03
C GLN A 106 1.30 -17.32 17.27
N GLN A 107 2.21 -17.64 16.35
CA GLN A 107 3.08 -18.81 16.49
C GLN A 107 4.28 -18.57 17.41
N SER A 108 4.80 -17.33 17.52
CA SER A 108 5.91 -17.03 18.43
C SER A 108 5.51 -17.06 19.90
N GLU A 109 4.29 -16.63 20.23
CA GLU A 109 3.78 -16.61 21.61
C GLU A 109 3.42 -18.03 22.10
N GLN A 110 2.86 -18.88 21.23
CA GLN A 110 2.55 -20.28 21.55
C GLN A 110 3.80 -21.13 21.76
N ALA A 111 4.86 -20.90 20.96
CA ALA A 111 6.14 -21.58 21.15
C ALA A 111 6.80 -21.18 22.49
N GLN A 112 6.74 -19.90 22.87
CA GLN A 112 7.26 -19.42 24.15
C GLN A 112 6.46 -19.97 25.35
N GLN A 113 5.12 -20.06 25.25
CA GLN A 113 4.29 -20.66 26.30
C GLN A 113 4.54 -22.16 26.47
N GLN A 114 4.72 -22.91 25.38
CA GLN A 114 5.05 -24.34 25.45
C GLN A 114 6.43 -24.57 26.07
N GLN A 115 7.41 -23.72 25.74
CA GLN A 115 8.75 -23.80 26.31
C GLN A 115 8.76 -23.45 27.81
N GLN A 116 7.94 -22.48 28.23
CA GLN A 116 7.73 -22.13 29.63
C GLN A 116 7.01 -23.26 30.40
N GLN A 117 6.00 -23.91 29.81
CA GLN A 117 5.34 -25.08 30.41
C GLN A 117 6.28 -26.28 30.53
N HIS A 118 7.12 -26.53 29.52
CA HIS A 118 8.14 -27.58 29.57
C HIS A 118 9.17 -27.31 30.66
N GLN A 119 9.53 -26.04 30.88
CA GLN A 119 10.44 -25.63 31.95
C GLN A 119 9.82 -25.81 33.35
N LEU A 120 8.51 -25.60 33.51
CA LEU A 120 7.81 -25.86 34.77
C LEU A 120 7.68 -27.36 35.09
N GLN A 121 7.49 -28.22 34.07
CA GLN A 121 7.46 -29.68 34.25
C GLN A 121 8.80 -30.28 34.70
N LEU A 122 9.93 -29.64 34.37
CA LEU A 122 11.25 -30.08 34.82
C LEU A 122 11.52 -29.78 36.31
N LEU A 123 10.71 -28.91 36.94
CA LEU A 123 10.84 -28.55 38.36
C LEU A 123 9.96 -29.40 39.30
N GLU A 124 9.22 -30.37 38.75
CA GLU A 124 8.30 -31.25 39.51
C GLU A 124 8.90 -32.49 40.21
N PRO A 125 10.23 -32.79 40.26
CA PRO A 125 10.69 -33.89 41.11
C PRO A 125 10.98 -33.50 42.58
N ILE A 126 10.90 -32.23 42.98
CA ILE A 126 11.22 -31.81 44.37
C ILE A 126 9.95 -31.55 45.23
N THR A 127 8.80 -31.24 44.63
CA THR A 127 7.57 -30.92 45.36
C THR A 127 6.78 -32.14 45.87
N ASN A 128 7.06 -33.36 45.38
CA ASN A 128 6.32 -34.57 45.77
C ASN A 128 6.91 -35.33 46.99
N ILE A 129 7.89 -34.76 47.72
CA ILE A 129 8.38 -35.32 49.00
C ILE A 129 7.66 -34.69 50.22
N GLY A 130 6.83 -33.65 50.02
CA GLY A 130 6.18 -32.91 51.11
C GLY A 130 4.83 -33.43 51.62
N ASN A 131 4.26 -34.51 51.06
CA ASN A 131 2.86 -34.91 51.36
C ASN A 131 2.71 -36.29 52.03
N LEU A 132 3.73 -36.76 52.76
CA LEU A 132 3.67 -37.97 53.61
C LEU A 132 3.48 -37.68 55.11
N GLY A 133 2.90 -36.52 55.45
CA GLY A 133 2.85 -36.04 56.84
C GLY A 133 1.48 -35.62 57.40
N ALA A 134 0.36 -35.93 56.75
CA ALA A 134 -0.93 -35.31 57.10
C ALA A 134 -2.11 -36.25 57.45
N CYS A 135 -1.95 -37.59 57.50
CA CYS A 135 -3.09 -38.47 57.81
C CYS A 135 -2.70 -39.70 58.67
N ILE A 136 -2.23 -39.49 59.90
CA ILE A 136 -2.20 -40.54 60.94
C ILE A 136 -2.50 -39.99 62.35
N TRP A 137 -3.68 -39.39 62.59
CA TRP A 137 -4.23 -39.22 63.95
C TRP A 137 -5.77 -39.15 63.92
N GLY A 138 -6.41 -40.14 64.56
CA GLY A 138 -7.68 -39.99 65.30
C GLY A 138 -9.01 -40.33 64.61
N GLN A 139 -9.47 -41.59 64.71
CA GLN A 139 -10.60 -42.07 65.52
C GLN A 139 -10.92 -43.53 65.22
#